data_AF-A0A2H9LNE2-F1
#
_entry.id   AF-A0A2H9LNE2-F1
#
_cell.length_a   1.000
_cell.length_b   1.000
_cell.length_c   1.000
_cell.angle_alpha   90.00
_cell.angle_beta   90.00
_cell.angle_gamma   90.00
#
_symmetry.space_group_name_H-M   'P 1'
#
loop_
_entity.id
_entity.type
_entity.pdbx_description
1 polymer ?
#
loop_
_entity_poly.entity_id
_entity_poly.type
_entity_poly.pdbx_seq_one_letter_code
_entity_poly.pdbx_strand_id
1 'polypeptide(L)'
;MKDNWVLHGYYKQLESKLRRIKSCELCSEINQKYFLEYADFLLAEGLTVPRISKCLRLAVKLDEVLNKDLKKLDKKDVIHYLGFIEKSKYSDWTKNDFKIGLKKFIRWLHNDKEPDYLKMVKTGVRDANKLLPQEILSEEEVLKLISESPSVRDKALISCLYESGCRIGEILTLKLKHVVFDEYGVI
;
A
#
# COMPACT_ATOMS: atom_id res chain seq x y z
N MET A 1 12.19 -24.02 8.49
CA MET A 1 11.30 -23.18 7.64
C MET A 1 11.59 -23.54 6.19
N LYS A 2 10.59 -23.90 5.38
CA LYS A 2 10.84 -24.21 3.95
C LYS A 2 11.38 -22.96 3.24
N ASP A 3 12.39 -23.11 2.39
CA ASP A 3 13.08 -22.00 1.72
C ASP A 3 12.19 -21.15 0.79
N ASN A 4 10.95 -21.58 0.51
CA ASN A 4 9.99 -20.91 -0.37
C ASN A 4 8.69 -20.48 0.33
N TRP A 5 8.70 -20.24 1.65
CA TRP A 5 7.50 -19.73 2.34
C TRP A 5 7.23 -18.26 1.96
N VAL A 6 6.16 -18.02 1.18
CA VAL A 6 5.74 -16.69 0.76
C VAL A 6 4.64 -16.18 1.69
N LEU A 7 4.98 -15.23 2.57
CA LEU A 7 4.12 -14.71 3.64
C LEU A 7 2.73 -14.26 3.16
N HIS A 8 2.66 -13.56 2.02
CA HIS A 8 1.42 -12.90 1.55
C HIS A 8 1.00 -13.27 0.11
N GLY A 9 1.75 -14.14 -0.57
CA GLY A 9 1.41 -14.58 -1.94
C GLY A 9 1.30 -13.45 -2.98
N TYR A 10 2.00 -12.33 -2.80
CA TYR A 10 1.81 -11.12 -3.61
C TYR A 10 2.00 -11.33 -5.11
N TYR A 11 2.90 -12.23 -5.52
CA TYR A 11 3.11 -12.58 -6.93
C TYR A 11 1.84 -13.15 -7.56
N LYS A 12 1.22 -14.15 -6.94
CA LYS A 12 -0.05 -14.74 -7.42
C LYS A 12 -1.17 -13.71 -7.51
N GLN A 13 -1.22 -12.77 -6.56
CA GLN A 13 -2.20 -11.69 -6.57
C GLN A 13 -1.98 -10.72 -7.75
N LEU A 14 -0.72 -10.37 -8.04
CA LEU A 14 -0.39 -9.51 -9.17
C LEU A 14 -0.66 -10.23 -10.50
N GLU A 15 -0.24 -11.47 -10.66
CA GLU A 15 -0.54 -12.30 -11.84
C GLU A 15 -2.04 -12.39 -12.11
N SER A 16 -2.83 -12.67 -11.07
CA SER A 16 -4.28 -12.70 -11.19
C SER A 16 -4.85 -11.35 -11.61
N LYS A 17 -4.29 -10.23 -11.12
CA LYS A 17 -4.74 -8.89 -11.49
C LYS A 17 -4.41 -8.58 -12.95
N LEU A 18 -3.19 -8.87 -13.39
CA LEU A 18 -2.75 -8.66 -14.77
C LEU A 18 -3.56 -9.52 -15.75
N ARG A 19 -3.87 -10.77 -15.38
CA ARG A 19 -4.76 -11.63 -16.18
C ARG A 19 -6.13 -10.98 -16.37
N ARG A 20 -6.72 -10.45 -15.30
CA ARG A 20 -8.04 -9.80 -15.33
C ARG A 20 -8.05 -8.45 -16.04
N ILE A 21 -6.93 -7.73 -16.03
CA ILE A 21 -6.71 -6.56 -16.89
C ILE A 21 -6.66 -7.03 -18.35
N LYS A 22 -5.90 -8.08 -18.66
CA LYS A 22 -5.78 -8.64 -20.01
C LYS A 22 -7.11 -9.18 -20.57
N SER A 23 -8.02 -9.64 -19.72
CA SER A 23 -9.39 -10.03 -20.12
C SER A 23 -10.41 -8.88 -20.04
N CYS A 24 -9.98 -7.65 -19.73
CA CYS A 24 -10.85 -6.47 -19.55
C CYS A 24 -11.94 -6.65 -18.46
N GLU A 25 -11.76 -7.57 -17.52
CA GLU A 25 -12.66 -7.74 -16.38
C GLU A 25 -12.50 -6.65 -15.31
N LEU A 26 -11.33 -5.99 -15.30
CA LEU A 26 -11.00 -4.95 -14.33
C LEU A 26 -10.94 -3.55 -14.92
N CYS A 27 -10.90 -3.42 -16.24
CA CYS A 27 -10.72 -2.14 -16.92
C CYS A 27 -11.48 -2.11 -18.24
N SER A 28 -11.75 -0.92 -18.75
CA SER A 28 -12.26 -0.71 -20.09
C SER A 28 -11.26 -1.19 -21.15
N GLU A 29 -11.78 -1.66 -22.27
CA GLU A 29 -10.96 -2.10 -23.42
C GLU A 29 -10.06 -0.98 -23.94
N ILE A 30 -10.56 0.26 -23.90
CA ILE A 30 -9.86 1.46 -24.38
C ILE A 30 -8.56 1.68 -23.60
N ASN A 31 -8.57 1.43 -22.29
CA ASN A 31 -7.44 1.73 -21.41
C ASN A 31 -6.61 0.50 -21.03
N GLN A 32 -7.04 -0.70 -21.45
CA GLN A 32 -6.40 -1.98 -21.13
C GLN A 32 -4.88 -1.94 -21.37
N LYS A 33 -4.48 -1.50 -22.57
CA LYS A 33 -3.08 -1.44 -22.97
C LYS A 33 -2.25 -0.54 -22.04
N TYR A 34 -2.79 0.60 -21.62
CA TYR A 34 -2.11 1.50 -20.71
C TYR A 34 -1.81 0.84 -19.36
N PHE A 35 -2.71 0.00 -18.83
CA PHE A 35 -2.46 -0.67 -17.55
C PHE A 35 -1.41 -1.77 -17.64
N LEU A 36 -1.35 -2.50 -18.75
CA LEU A 36 -0.30 -3.50 -18.98
C LEU A 36 1.07 -2.83 -19.15
N GLU A 37 1.16 -1.80 -19.99
CA GLU A 37 2.41 -1.03 -20.17
C GLU A 37 2.84 -0.33 -18.87
N TYR A 38 1.88 0.14 -18.06
CA TYR A 38 2.19 0.74 -16.76
C TYR A 38 2.75 -0.29 -15.78
N ALA A 39 2.25 -1.54 -15.80
CA ALA A 39 2.80 -2.61 -14.98
C ALA A 39 4.26 -2.90 -15.35
N ASP A 40 4.56 -2.98 -16.65
CA ASP A 40 5.92 -3.19 -17.15
C ASP A 40 6.85 -2.04 -16.76
N PHE A 41 6.37 -0.79 -16.87
CA PHE A 41 7.09 0.39 -16.41
C PHE A 41 7.40 0.34 -14.91
N LEU A 42 6.40 0.04 -14.08
CA LEU A 42 6.60 -0.04 -12.62
C LEU A 42 7.56 -1.16 -12.23
N LEU A 43 7.59 -2.26 -12.99
CA LEU A 43 8.55 -3.34 -12.83
C LEU A 43 9.97 -2.88 -13.23
N ALA A 44 10.10 -2.16 -14.36
CA ALA A 44 11.37 -1.61 -14.82
C ALA A 44 11.95 -0.55 -13.87
N GLU A 45 11.10 0.20 -13.14
CA GLU A 45 11.51 1.08 -12.04
C GLU A 45 12.05 0.31 -10.81
N GLY A 46 11.95 -1.02 -10.78
CA GLY A 46 12.42 -1.85 -9.66
C GLY A 46 11.47 -1.86 -8.46
N LEU A 47 10.18 -1.55 -8.64
CA LEU A 47 9.22 -1.55 -7.54
C LEU A 47 8.87 -2.96 -7.07
N THR A 48 8.60 -3.08 -5.77
CA THR A 48 8.13 -4.34 -5.19
C THR A 48 6.73 -4.70 -5.69
N VAL A 49 6.44 -6.00 -5.80
CA VAL A 49 5.13 -6.52 -6.24
C VAL A 49 3.93 -5.90 -5.49
N PRO A 50 3.95 -5.73 -4.15
CA PRO A 50 2.85 -5.05 -3.45
C PRO A 50 2.65 -3.61 -3.92
N ARG A 51 3.74 -2.89 -4.21
CA ARG A 51 3.67 -1.50 -4.67
C ARG A 51 3.11 -1.43 -6.09
N ILE A 52 3.54 -2.31 -6.99
CA ILE A 52 2.99 -2.43 -8.35
C ILE A 52 1.48 -2.70 -8.26
N SER A 53 1.08 -3.70 -7.47
CA SER A 53 -0.35 -4.04 -7.29
C SER A 53 -1.17 -2.89 -6.70
N LYS A 54 -0.60 -2.10 -5.78
CA LYS A 54 -1.23 -0.88 -5.26
C LYS A 54 -1.39 0.17 -6.37
N CYS A 55 -0.33 0.50 -7.09
CA CYS A 55 -0.36 1.48 -8.19
C CYS A 55 -1.39 1.10 -9.25
N LEU A 56 -1.43 -0.17 -9.68
CA LEU A 56 -2.43 -0.68 -10.62
C LEU A 56 -3.86 -0.54 -10.09
N ARG A 57 -4.12 -0.89 -8.82
CA ARG A 57 -5.44 -0.73 -8.22
C ARG A 57 -5.92 0.73 -8.24
N LEU A 58 -5.02 1.66 -7.92
CA LEU A 58 -5.36 3.09 -7.92
C LEU A 58 -5.64 3.60 -9.34
N ALA A 59 -4.83 3.17 -10.31
CA ALA A 59 -4.99 3.55 -11.72
C ALA A 59 -6.26 2.93 -12.35
N VAL A 60 -6.54 1.65 -12.08
CA VAL A 60 -7.77 0.99 -12.52
C VAL A 60 -9.02 1.68 -11.95
N LYS A 61 -8.98 2.13 -10.69
CA LYS A 61 -10.11 2.88 -10.11
C LYS A 61 -10.39 4.19 -10.84
N LEU A 62 -9.37 4.82 -11.44
CA LEU A 62 -9.57 6.02 -12.26
C LEU A 62 -10.40 5.71 -13.51
N ASP A 63 -10.09 4.62 -14.19
CA ASP A 63 -10.84 4.13 -15.36
C ASP A 63 -12.26 3.71 -15.00
N GLU A 64 -12.45 2.98 -13.90
CA GLU A 64 -13.78 2.58 -13.40
C GLU A 64 -14.70 3.79 -13.18
N VAL A 65 -14.16 4.91 -12.68
CA VAL A 65 -14.95 6.10 -12.35
C VAL A 65 -15.20 6.97 -13.59
N LEU A 66 -14.22 7.12 -14.48
CA LEU A 66 -14.31 8.04 -15.61
C LEU A 66 -14.85 7.38 -16.88
N ASN A 67 -14.64 6.08 -17.06
CA ASN A 67 -15.03 5.29 -18.22
C ASN A 67 -14.75 5.99 -19.56
N LYS A 68 -13.54 6.56 -19.68
CA LYS A 68 -13.09 7.39 -20.81
C LYS A 68 -11.63 7.07 -21.10
N ASP A 69 -11.21 7.28 -22.35
CA ASP A 69 -9.79 7.23 -22.74
C ASP A 69 -8.95 8.12 -21.83
N LEU A 70 -8.10 7.51 -20.99
CA LEU A 70 -7.32 8.21 -19.97
C LEU A 70 -6.25 9.13 -20.58
N LYS A 71 -5.92 8.96 -21.87
CA LYS A 71 -5.02 9.87 -22.59
C LYS A 71 -5.69 11.19 -22.97
N LYS A 72 -7.02 11.22 -22.96
CA LYS A 72 -7.86 12.37 -23.35
C LYS A 72 -8.54 13.03 -22.15
N LEU A 73 -8.01 12.83 -20.95
CA LEU A 73 -8.53 13.50 -19.77
C LEU A 73 -8.29 15.01 -19.85
N ASP A 74 -9.29 15.75 -19.39
CA ASP A 74 -9.22 17.18 -19.20
C ASP A 74 -9.37 17.57 -17.71
N LYS A 75 -9.37 18.88 -17.45
CA LYS A 75 -9.52 19.43 -16.11
C LYS A 75 -10.85 19.05 -15.46
N LYS A 76 -11.95 18.96 -16.23
CA LYS A 76 -13.28 18.63 -15.69
C LYS A 76 -13.33 17.17 -15.24
N ASP A 77 -12.72 16.27 -16.01
CA ASP A 77 -12.61 14.85 -15.65
C ASP A 77 -11.87 14.67 -14.33
N VAL A 78 -10.73 15.37 -14.16
CA VAL A 78 -9.96 15.31 -12.91
C VAL A 78 -10.74 15.88 -11.72
N ILE A 79 -11.47 16.99 -11.90
CA ILE A 79 -12.36 17.53 -10.86
C ILE A 79 -13.44 16.53 -10.49
N HIS A 80 -14.05 15.85 -11.48
CA HIS A 80 -15.06 14.83 -11.25
C HIS A 80 -14.52 13.67 -10.43
N TYR A 81 -13.36 13.13 -10.82
CA TYR A 81 -12.70 12.05 -10.08
C TYR A 81 -12.35 12.45 -8.64
N LEU A 82 -11.79 13.65 -8.44
CA LEU A 82 -11.49 14.16 -7.10
C LEU A 82 -12.76 14.32 -6.27
N GLY A 83 -13.86 14.81 -6.85
CA GLY A 83 -15.15 14.91 -6.20
C GLY A 83 -15.70 13.55 -5.77
N PHE A 84 -15.53 12.51 -6.60
CA PHE A 84 -15.86 11.12 -6.24
C PHE A 84 -15.05 10.64 -5.04
N ILE A 85 -13.74 10.88 -5.03
CA ILE A 85 -12.86 10.48 -3.92
C ILE A 85 -13.21 11.22 -2.62
N GLU A 86 -13.49 12.52 -2.68
CA GLU A 86 -13.83 13.29 -1.48
C GLU A 86 -15.17 12.89 -0.87
N LYS A 87 -16.17 12.53 -1.70
CA LYS A 87 -17.48 12.05 -1.25
C LYS A 87 -17.46 10.61 -0.73
N SER A 88 -16.37 9.88 -0.96
CA SER A 88 -16.24 8.50 -0.49
C SER A 88 -16.07 8.42 1.04
N LYS A 89 -16.38 7.26 1.61
CA LYS A 89 -16.14 6.95 3.04
C LYS A 89 -14.70 6.53 3.33
N TYR A 90 -13.76 6.74 2.40
CA TYR A 90 -12.37 6.38 2.60
C TYR A 90 -11.70 7.27 3.65
N SER A 91 -10.72 6.71 4.36
CA SER A 91 -9.86 7.51 5.24
C SER A 91 -9.07 8.55 4.45
N ASP A 92 -8.65 9.63 5.10
CA ASP A 92 -7.89 10.69 4.43
C ASP A 92 -6.59 10.18 3.82
N TRP A 93 -5.94 9.21 4.46
CA TRP A 93 -4.79 8.49 3.90
C TRP A 93 -5.12 7.76 2.61
N THR A 94 -6.25 7.06 2.56
CA THR A 94 -6.70 6.35 1.38
C THR A 94 -7.08 7.32 0.26
N LYS A 95 -7.77 8.43 0.58
CA LYS A 95 -8.05 9.50 -0.39
C LYS A 95 -6.76 10.09 -0.94
N ASN A 96 -5.77 10.35 -0.09
CA ASN A 96 -4.46 10.84 -0.49
C ASN A 96 -3.72 9.83 -1.39
N ASP A 97 -3.79 8.53 -1.10
CA ASP A 97 -3.24 7.48 -1.95
C ASP A 97 -3.84 7.53 -3.37
N PHE A 98 -5.16 7.71 -3.50
CA PHE A 98 -5.79 7.88 -4.82
C PHE A 98 -5.27 9.11 -5.57
N LYS A 99 -5.09 10.25 -4.87
CA LYS A 99 -4.52 11.47 -5.47
C LYS A 99 -3.07 11.25 -5.93
N ILE A 100 -2.24 10.60 -5.12
CA ILE A 100 -0.87 10.25 -5.48
C ILE A 100 -0.84 9.29 -6.67
N GLY A 101 -1.71 8.27 -6.65
CA GLY A 101 -1.85 7.29 -7.72
C GLY A 101 -2.25 7.93 -9.06
N LEU A 102 -3.24 8.83 -9.03
CA LEU A 102 -3.65 9.64 -10.17
C LEU A 102 -2.46 10.41 -10.76
N LYS A 103 -1.75 11.18 -9.93
CA LYS A 103 -0.60 11.98 -10.41
C LYS A 103 0.49 11.10 -11.01
N LYS A 104 0.85 9.99 -10.37
CA LYS A 104 1.89 9.08 -10.87
C LYS A 104 1.49 8.47 -12.21
N PHE A 105 0.29 7.93 -12.32
CA PHE A 105 -0.18 7.27 -13.54
C PHE A 105 -0.29 8.25 -14.72
N ILE A 106 -0.89 9.42 -14.51
CA ILE A 106 -1.06 10.39 -15.60
C ILE A 106 0.29 10.99 -16.04
N ARG A 107 1.22 11.25 -15.11
CA ARG A 107 2.59 11.66 -15.49
C ARG A 107 3.27 10.61 -16.37
N TRP A 108 3.22 9.34 -15.97
CA TRP A 108 3.75 8.24 -16.78
C TRP A 108 3.08 8.19 -18.17
N LEU A 109 1.75 8.31 -18.23
CA LEU A 109 0.99 8.26 -19.48
C LEU A 109 1.35 9.40 -20.46
N HIS A 110 1.87 10.51 -19.95
CA HIS A 110 2.35 11.66 -20.71
C HIS A 110 3.88 11.75 -20.81
N ASN A 111 4.60 10.62 -20.71
CA ASN A 111 6.06 10.53 -20.81
C ASN A 111 6.76 11.44 -19.78
N ASP A 112 6.39 11.27 -18.50
CA ASP A 112 6.86 12.02 -17.33
C ASP A 112 6.57 13.53 -17.31
N LYS A 113 5.83 14.04 -18.29
CA LYS A 113 5.33 15.42 -18.28
C LYS A 113 4.09 15.51 -17.40
N GLU A 114 4.04 16.52 -16.52
CA GLU A 114 2.87 16.80 -15.68
C GLU A 114 1.93 17.78 -16.40
N PRO A 115 0.73 17.35 -16.84
CA PRO A 115 -0.23 18.26 -17.44
C PRO A 115 -0.70 19.35 -16.46
N ASP A 116 -1.01 20.54 -16.94
CA ASP A 116 -1.39 21.69 -16.09
C ASP A 116 -2.60 21.41 -15.21
N TYR A 117 -3.55 20.60 -15.68
CA TYR A 117 -4.73 20.24 -14.91
C TYR A 117 -4.41 19.38 -13.67
N LEU A 118 -3.22 18.77 -13.57
CA LEU A 118 -2.79 18.04 -12.38
C LEU A 118 -2.23 18.96 -11.28
N LYS A 119 -1.84 20.20 -11.60
CA LYS A 119 -1.29 21.15 -10.62
C LYS A 119 -2.26 21.47 -9.49
N MET A 120 -3.57 21.34 -9.73
CA MET A 120 -4.59 21.54 -8.71
C MET A 120 -4.76 20.34 -7.76
N VAL A 121 -4.21 19.17 -8.09
CA VAL A 121 -4.29 17.97 -7.27
C VAL A 121 -3.32 18.11 -6.10
N LYS A 122 -3.86 18.48 -4.94
CA LYS A 122 -3.08 18.60 -3.69
C LYS A 122 -2.98 17.24 -3.01
N THR A 123 -1.75 16.84 -2.71
CA THR A 123 -1.41 15.63 -1.93
C THR A 123 -0.93 16.02 -0.53
N GLY A 124 -1.05 15.10 0.41
CA GLY A 124 -0.78 15.32 1.83
C GLY A 124 -2.05 15.15 2.66
N VAL A 125 -1.89 14.59 3.85
CA VAL A 125 -2.96 14.47 4.86
C VAL A 125 -2.71 15.54 5.91
N ARG A 126 -3.70 16.41 6.15
CA ARG A 126 -3.57 17.52 7.10
C ARG A 126 -3.56 17.04 8.55
N ASP A 127 -4.43 16.08 8.88
CA ASP A 127 -4.46 15.39 10.16
C ASP A 127 -3.99 13.95 9.96
N ALA A 128 -2.67 13.76 9.96
CA ALA A 128 -2.14 12.44 10.20
C ALA A 128 -2.57 12.07 11.62
N ASN A 129 -3.60 11.23 11.78
CA ASN A 129 -4.08 10.70 13.08
C ASN A 129 -2.89 10.46 14.01
N LYS A 130 -2.59 11.43 14.87
CA LYS A 130 -1.53 11.31 15.86
C LYS A 130 -2.16 10.53 16.99
N LEU A 131 -1.67 9.31 17.20
CA LEU A 131 -1.96 8.58 18.43
C LEU A 131 -1.69 9.52 19.60
N LEU A 132 -2.71 9.74 20.41
CA LEU A 132 -2.55 10.50 21.64
C LEU A 132 -1.71 9.66 22.60
N PRO A 133 -0.88 10.28 23.46
CA PRO A 133 -0.08 9.53 24.44
C PRO A 133 -0.92 8.60 25.31
N GLN A 134 -2.17 8.95 25.58
CA GLN A 134 -3.13 8.16 26.38
C GLN A 134 -3.65 6.92 25.64
N GLU A 135 -3.47 6.83 24.32
CA GLU A 135 -3.83 5.67 23.51
C GLU A 135 -2.67 4.65 23.41
N ILE A 136 -1.50 4.98 23.99
CA ILE A 136 -0.35 4.09 24.08
C ILE A 136 -0.46 3.29 25.37
N LEU A 137 -0.27 1.97 25.27
CA LEU A 137 -0.29 1.08 26.42
C LEU A 137 0.81 1.45 27.43
N SER A 138 0.44 1.52 28.70
CA SER A 138 1.37 1.58 29.82
C SER A 138 2.11 0.25 29.99
N GLU A 139 3.25 0.30 30.70
CA GLU A 139 4.03 -0.90 31.04
C GLU A 139 3.18 -1.94 31.78
N GLU A 140 2.35 -1.49 32.74
CA GLU A 140 1.44 -2.35 33.50
C GLU A 140 0.43 -3.07 32.60
N GLU A 141 -0.13 -2.36 31.61
CA GLU A 141 -1.05 -2.95 30.64
C GLU A 141 -0.35 -3.97 29.73
N VAL A 142 0.90 -3.72 29.33
CA VAL A 142 1.69 -4.66 28.53
C VAL A 142 2.04 -5.91 29.34
N LEU A 143 2.48 -5.77 30.58
CA LEU A 143 2.75 -6.91 31.47
C LEU A 143 1.50 -7.77 31.69
N LYS A 144 0.33 -7.13 31.83
CA LYS A 144 -0.96 -7.82 31.91
C LYS A 144 -1.31 -8.56 30.61
N LEU A 145 -1.05 -7.97 29.44
CA LEU A 145 -1.23 -8.66 28.16
C LEU A 145 -0.35 -9.92 28.05
N ILE A 146 0.88 -9.84 28.54
CA ILE A 146 1.82 -10.98 28.57
C ILE A 146 1.35 -12.05 29.57
N SER A 147 0.93 -11.67 30.77
CA SER A 147 0.51 -12.65 31.80
C SER A 147 -0.70 -13.47 31.34
N GLU A 148 -1.70 -12.78 30.78
CA GLU A 148 -2.98 -13.35 30.34
C GLU A 148 -2.94 -14.06 28.98
N SER A 149 -1.85 -13.91 28.22
CA SER A 149 -1.73 -14.57 26.91
C SER A 149 -1.65 -16.10 27.05
N PRO A 150 -2.45 -16.89 26.32
CA PRO A 150 -2.61 -18.33 26.55
C PRO A 150 -1.41 -19.18 26.07
N SER A 151 -0.54 -18.63 25.21
CA SER A 151 0.56 -19.36 24.58
C SER A 151 1.90 -18.70 24.87
N VAL A 152 2.91 -19.51 25.19
CA VAL A 152 4.31 -19.06 25.33
C VAL A 152 4.79 -18.30 24.09
N ARG A 153 4.32 -18.69 22.91
CA ARG A 153 4.63 -17.99 21.65
C ARG A 153 4.09 -16.57 21.65
N ASP A 154 2.84 -16.38 22.07
CA ASP A 154 2.19 -15.07 22.03
C ASP A 154 2.75 -14.15 23.13
N LYS A 155 3.10 -14.72 24.29
CA LYS A 155 3.89 -14.04 25.33
C LYS A 155 5.20 -13.50 24.77
N ALA A 156 5.99 -14.38 24.16
CA ALA A 156 7.27 -14.00 23.55
C ALA A 156 7.09 -12.96 22.44
N LEU A 157 6.04 -13.08 21.62
CA LEU A 157 5.75 -12.11 20.55
C LEU A 157 5.48 -10.71 21.11
N ILE A 158 4.63 -10.59 22.13
CA ILE A 158 4.33 -9.30 22.77
C ILE A 158 5.57 -8.72 23.43
N SER A 159 6.31 -9.53 24.20
CA SER A 159 7.56 -9.11 24.84
C SER A 159 8.59 -8.62 23.82
N CYS A 160 8.83 -9.36 22.74
CA CYS A 160 9.78 -8.96 21.71
C CYS A 160 9.36 -7.65 21.02
N LEU A 161 8.07 -7.48 20.67
CA LEU A 161 7.59 -6.26 20.03
C LEU A 161 7.74 -5.03 20.93
N TYR A 162 7.49 -5.20 22.23
CA TYR A 162 7.60 -4.11 23.21
C TYR A 162 9.05 -3.71 23.47
N GLU A 163 9.92 -4.68 23.77
CA GLU A 163 11.32 -4.43 24.15
C GLU A 163 12.19 -3.98 22.96
N SER A 164 12.04 -4.62 21.80
CA SER A 164 12.91 -4.31 20.64
C SER A 164 12.48 -3.06 19.87
N GLY A 165 11.22 -2.65 20.00
CA GLY A 165 10.62 -1.64 19.13
C GLY A 165 10.58 -2.02 17.64
N CYS A 166 10.88 -3.28 17.29
CA CYS A 166 10.84 -3.76 15.92
C CYS A 166 9.43 -3.67 15.33
N ARG A 167 9.36 -3.39 14.03
CA ARG A 167 8.09 -3.49 13.30
C ARG A 167 7.65 -4.95 13.25
N ILE A 168 6.34 -5.18 13.25
CA ILE A 168 5.78 -6.53 13.12
C ILE A 168 6.33 -7.32 11.92
N GLY A 169 6.62 -6.65 10.80
CA GLY A 169 7.22 -7.28 9.62
C GLY A 169 8.67 -7.77 9.81
N GLU A 170 9.43 -7.08 10.66
CA GLU A 170 10.81 -7.47 11.02
C GLU A 170 10.75 -8.74 11.90
N ILE A 171 9.85 -8.77 12.90
CA ILE A 171 9.62 -9.95 13.74
C ILE A 171 9.11 -11.14 12.92
N LEU A 172 8.16 -10.93 12.01
CA LEU A 172 7.61 -12.00 11.15
C LEU A 172 8.64 -12.67 10.24
N THR A 173 9.76 -12.00 9.97
CA THR A 173 10.84 -12.51 9.10
C THR A 173 12.10 -12.91 9.89
N LEU A 174 12.07 -12.79 11.22
CA LEU A 174 13.15 -13.17 12.11
C LEU A 174 13.41 -14.68 12.02
N LYS A 175 14.69 -15.06 12.01
CA LYS A 175 15.16 -16.45 11.98
C LYS A 175 16.03 -16.69 13.20
N LEU A 176 16.13 -17.94 13.66
CA LEU A 176 16.96 -18.29 14.82
C LEU A 176 18.41 -17.78 14.70
N LYS A 177 18.98 -17.79 13.49
CA LYS A 177 20.33 -17.28 13.21
C LYS A 177 20.51 -15.76 13.41
N HIS A 178 19.42 -15.01 13.55
CA HIS A 178 19.44 -13.58 13.81
C HIS A 178 19.38 -13.25 15.30
N VAL A 179 19.28 -14.26 16.17
CA VAL A 179 19.15 -14.09 17.62
C VAL A 179 20.47 -14.46 18.27
N VAL A 180 21.10 -13.51 18.94
CA VAL A 180 22.36 -13.68 19.67
C VAL A 180 22.13 -13.33 21.13
N PHE A 181 22.56 -14.20 22.03
CA PHE A 181 22.50 -13.94 23.47
C PHE A 181 23.84 -13.39 23.93
N ASP A 182 23.81 -12.29 24.67
CA ASP A 182 24.99 -11.67 25.27
C ASP A 182 24.80 -11.44 26.78
N GLU A 183 25.75 -10.73 27.39
CA GLU A 183 25.77 -10.47 28.83
C GLU A 183 24.67 -9.50 29.29
N TYR A 184 24.08 -8.75 28.36
CA TYR A 184 23.05 -7.73 28.61
C TYR A 184 21.66 -8.16 28.15
N GLY A 185 21.54 -9.25 27.38
CA GLY A 185 20.27 -9.83 26.97
C GLY A 185 20.34 -10.52 25.61
N VAL A 186 19.49 -10.07 24.68
CA VAL A 186 19.32 -10.65 23.35
C VAL A 186 19.45 -9.55 22.29
N ILE A 187 20.33 -9.77 21.33
CA ILE A 187 20.59 -8.92 20.16
C ILE A 187 20.11 -9.64 18.90
#